data_AF-A0A258G1P8-F1
#
_entry.id   AF-A0A258G1P8-F1
#
_cell.length_a   1.000
_cell.length_b   1.000
_cell.length_c   1.000
_cell.angle_alpha   90.00
_cell.angle_beta   90.00
_cell.angle_gamma   90.00
#
_symmetry.space_group_name_H-M   'P 1'
#
loop_
_entity.id
_entity.type
_entity.pdbx_description
1 polymer ?
#
loop_
_entity_poly.entity_id
_entity_poly.type
_entity_poly.pdbx_seq_one_letter_code
_entity_poly.pdbx_strand_id
1 'polypeptide(L)'
;MKQQIIDIFPAEFYKNAAYWRGFTLACVYLVMAVAQLFSYEDFGDVVAGYGFAGGEATVVIIAALLPLLEVLALPYLLSMKFSAASRQISRLAVFAVPILWLLVAIVSNIVASDGINSGLLGATIPTMNGWWLVAFASLLLWSAVLVVRELPKRK
;
A
#
# COMPACT_ATOMS: atom_id res chain seq x y z
N MET A 1 -30.00 -6.27 8.12
CA MET A 1 -28.53 -6.15 7.91
C MET A 1 -28.13 -5.96 6.44
N LYS A 2 -28.72 -6.66 5.45
CA LYS A 2 -28.36 -6.45 4.02
C LYS A 2 -28.61 -5.02 3.50
N GLN A 3 -29.68 -4.34 3.94
CA GLN A 3 -29.99 -2.97 3.50
C GLN A 3 -29.01 -1.90 4.03
N GLN A 4 -28.43 -2.09 5.22
CA GLN A 4 -27.50 -1.09 5.78
C GLN A 4 -26.15 -1.06 5.06
N ILE A 5 -25.67 -2.19 4.55
CA ILE A 5 -24.43 -2.24 3.76
C ILE A 5 -24.61 -1.54 2.40
N ILE A 6 -25.84 -1.58 1.85
CA ILE A 6 -26.17 -0.95 0.58
C ILE A 6 -26.12 0.58 0.69
N ASP A 7 -26.49 1.16 1.85
CA ASP A 7 -26.48 2.61 2.08
C ASP A 7 -25.09 3.20 2.39
N ILE A 8 -24.10 2.38 2.78
CA ILE A 8 -22.73 2.86 3.04
C ILE A 8 -22.04 3.30 1.73
N PHE A 9 -22.34 2.62 0.62
CA PHE A 9 -21.70 2.89 -0.66
C PHE A 9 -22.63 3.66 -1.59
N PRO A 10 -22.14 4.75 -2.23
CA PRO A 10 -22.95 5.50 -3.18
C PRO A 10 -23.45 4.57 -4.32
N ALA A 11 -24.68 4.77 -4.79
CA ALA A 11 -25.28 3.97 -5.87
C ALA A 11 -24.41 3.88 -7.15
N GLU A 12 -23.50 4.83 -7.35
CA GLU A 12 -22.53 4.87 -8.44
C GLU A 12 -21.47 3.76 -8.38
N PHE A 13 -21.14 3.25 -7.17
CA PHE A 13 -20.20 2.12 -7.00
C PHE A 13 -20.73 0.84 -7.65
N TYR A 14 -22.04 0.62 -7.61
CA TYR A 14 -22.67 -0.57 -8.18
C TYR A 14 -22.82 -0.51 -9.71
N LYS A 15 -22.68 0.67 -10.32
CA LYS A 15 -22.86 0.87 -11.76
C LYS A 15 -21.58 0.70 -12.59
N ASN A 16 -20.40 0.85 -11.98
CA ASN A 16 -19.13 0.80 -12.69
C ASN A 16 -18.11 -0.08 -11.97
N ALA A 17 -17.65 -1.13 -12.65
CA ALA A 17 -16.64 -2.07 -12.15
C ALA A 17 -15.32 -1.40 -11.76
N ALA A 18 -15.00 -0.22 -12.31
CA ALA A 18 -13.80 0.53 -11.95
C ALA A 18 -13.77 0.95 -10.47
N TYR A 19 -14.93 1.28 -9.88
CA TYR A 19 -15.00 1.62 -8.46
C TYR A 19 -14.76 0.42 -7.56
N TRP A 20 -15.21 -0.77 -7.98
CA TRP A 20 -14.91 -2.02 -7.28
C TRP A 20 -13.42 -2.34 -7.31
N ARG A 21 -12.75 -2.14 -8.46
CA ARG A 21 -11.29 -2.32 -8.57
C ARG A 21 -10.53 -1.37 -7.63
N GLY A 22 -10.93 -0.10 -7.59
CA GLY A 22 -10.37 0.88 -6.65
C GLY A 22 -10.61 0.49 -5.20
N PHE A 23 -11.80 0.01 -4.86
CA PHE A 23 -12.13 -0.46 -3.52
C PHE A 23 -11.30 -1.68 -3.10
N THR A 24 -11.15 -2.69 -3.97
CA THR A 24 -10.32 -3.86 -3.67
C THR A 24 -8.87 -3.44 -3.41
N LEU A 25 -8.30 -2.54 -4.24
CA LEU A 25 -6.95 -2.03 -4.01
C LEU A 25 -6.85 -1.22 -2.71
N ALA A 26 -7.89 -0.44 -2.37
CA ALA A 26 -7.96 0.27 -1.09
C ALA A 26 -7.94 -0.69 0.09
N CYS A 27 -8.69 -1.81 0.03
CA CYS A 27 -8.68 -2.83 1.07
C CYS A 27 -7.29 -3.45 1.24
N VAL A 28 -6.58 -3.73 0.15
CA VAL A 28 -5.21 -4.27 0.21
C VAL A 28 -4.28 -3.29 0.93
N TYR A 29 -4.28 -2.02 0.53
CA TYR A 29 -3.44 -0.99 1.17
C TYR A 29 -3.83 -0.76 2.62
N LEU A 30 -5.12 -0.80 2.94
CA LEU A 30 -5.60 -0.63 4.30
C LEU A 30 -5.14 -1.79 5.20
N VAL A 31 -5.24 -3.04 4.73
CA VAL A 31 -4.79 -4.21 5.49
C VAL A 31 -3.29 -4.16 5.74
N MET A 32 -2.50 -3.80 4.72
CA MET A 32 -1.05 -3.62 4.85
C MET A 32 -0.72 -2.53 5.88
N ALA A 33 -1.34 -1.35 5.76
CA ALA A 33 -1.06 -0.22 6.63
C ALA A 33 -1.44 -0.52 8.08
N VAL A 34 -2.62 -1.13 8.30
CA VAL A 34 -3.08 -1.50 9.65
C VAL A 34 -2.15 -2.54 10.25
N ALA A 35 -1.76 -3.57 9.50
CA ALA A 35 -0.86 -4.61 10.00
C ALA A 35 0.53 -4.06 10.34
N GLN A 36 1.05 -3.14 9.53
CA GLN A 36 2.31 -2.43 9.79
C GLN A 36 2.22 -1.54 11.03
N LEU A 37 1.16 -0.72 11.13
CA LEU A 37 0.95 0.21 12.26
C LEU A 37 0.69 -0.51 13.58
N PHE A 38 0.06 -1.68 13.56
CA PHE A 38 -0.19 -2.47 14.76
C PHE A 38 1.11 -2.98 15.40
N SER A 39 2.09 -3.32 14.57
CA SER A 39 3.42 -3.76 14.99
C SER A 39 4.48 -2.69 14.76
N TYR A 40 4.13 -1.40 14.89
CA TYR A 40 5.04 -0.32 14.50
C TYR A 40 6.34 -0.31 15.32
N GLU A 41 6.27 -0.68 16.60
CA GLU A 41 7.43 -0.75 17.51
C GLU A 41 8.48 -1.75 17.00
N ASP A 42 8.04 -2.93 16.57
CA ASP A 42 8.90 -3.99 16.04
C ASP A 42 9.19 -3.83 14.52
N PHE A 43 8.43 -2.97 13.83
CA PHE A 43 8.58 -2.78 12.38
C PHE A 43 9.92 -2.14 12.03
N GLY A 44 10.47 -1.30 12.92
CA GLY A 44 11.81 -0.74 12.78
C GLY A 44 12.88 -1.82 12.62
N ASP A 45 12.81 -2.88 13.43
CA ASP A 45 13.76 -4.00 13.37
C ASP A 45 13.61 -4.81 12.07
N VAL A 46 12.38 -4.98 11.59
CA VAL A 46 12.11 -5.63 10.30
C VAL A 46 12.74 -4.83 9.15
N VAL A 47 12.56 -3.50 9.16
CA VAL A 47 13.13 -2.62 8.13
C VAL A 47 14.65 -2.52 8.23
N ALA A 48 15.22 -2.57 9.43
CA ALA A 48 16.67 -2.66 9.63
C ALA A 48 17.25 -3.92 9.00
N GLY A 49 16.50 -5.03 9.02
CA GLY A 49 16.86 -6.28 8.37
C GLY A 49 16.99 -6.20 6.84
N TYR A 50 16.46 -5.17 6.18
CA TYR A 50 16.54 -5.04 4.71
C TYR A 50 17.94 -4.66 4.21
N GLY A 51 18.83 -4.16 5.08
CA GLY A 51 20.20 -3.83 4.69
C GLY A 51 20.34 -2.56 3.83
N PHE A 52 19.43 -1.60 3.96
CA PHE A 52 19.55 -0.32 3.24
C PHE A 52 20.82 0.45 3.65
N ALA A 53 21.54 0.97 2.65
CA ALA A 53 22.67 1.86 2.88
C ALA A 53 22.18 3.21 3.41
N GLY A 54 22.55 3.54 4.66
CA GLY A 54 22.13 4.78 5.33
C GLY A 54 21.81 4.64 6.83
N GLY A 55 21.90 3.42 7.37
CA GLY A 55 21.81 3.16 8.81
C GLY A 55 20.43 3.46 9.40
N GLU A 56 20.39 3.82 10.68
CA GLU A 56 19.16 3.97 11.46
C GLU A 56 18.20 5.04 10.90
N ALA A 57 18.73 6.13 10.35
CA ALA A 57 17.90 7.19 9.76
C ALA A 57 17.08 6.69 8.57
N THR A 58 17.67 5.88 7.69
CA THR A 58 16.97 5.31 6.53
C THR A 58 15.90 4.31 6.97
N VAL A 59 16.18 3.52 8.02
CA VAL A 59 15.23 2.58 8.61
C VAL A 59 13.99 3.31 9.13
N VAL A 60 14.18 4.35 9.95
CA VAL A 60 13.08 5.15 10.50
C VAL A 60 12.26 5.81 9.40
N ILE A 61 12.93 6.37 8.38
CA ILE A 61 12.25 7.01 7.25
C ILE A 61 11.39 5.99 6.49
N ILE A 62 11.93 4.83 6.11
CA ILE A 62 11.18 3.82 5.35
C ILE A 62 10.03 3.24 6.19
N ALA A 63 10.29 2.93 7.47
CA ALA A 63 9.30 2.40 8.38
C ALA A 63 8.10 3.34 8.59
N ALA A 64 8.34 4.65 8.62
CA ALA A 64 7.27 5.64 8.69
C ALA A 64 6.57 5.87 7.33
N LEU A 65 7.36 5.91 6.25
CA LEU A 65 6.89 6.35 4.94
C LEU A 65 6.03 5.29 4.24
N LEU A 66 6.29 4.00 4.45
CA LEU A 66 5.46 2.89 3.93
C LEU A 66 3.99 3.00 4.36
N PRO A 67 3.65 2.90 5.66
CA PRO A 67 2.26 2.95 6.11
C PRO A 67 1.62 4.32 5.84
N LEU A 68 2.39 5.41 5.91
CA LEU A 68 1.88 6.75 5.65
C LEU A 68 1.44 6.91 4.20
N LEU A 69 2.24 6.44 3.24
CA LEU A 69 1.85 6.44 1.82
C LEU A 69 0.64 5.55 1.55
N GLU A 70 0.56 4.38 2.19
CA GLU A 70 -0.57 3.46 2.06
C GLU A 70 -1.88 4.13 2.52
N VAL A 71 -1.87 4.82 3.67
CA VAL A 71 -3.01 5.59 4.16
C VAL A 71 -3.32 6.79 3.25
N LEU A 72 -2.29 7.49 2.77
CA LEU A 72 -2.46 8.68 1.92
C LEU A 72 -3.05 8.34 0.55
N ALA A 73 -2.88 7.10 0.08
CA ALA A 73 -3.47 6.60 -1.17
C ALA A 73 -4.99 6.29 -1.05
N LEU A 74 -5.50 6.02 0.16
CA LEU A 74 -6.90 5.62 0.38
C LEU A 74 -7.95 6.63 -0.11
N PRO A 75 -7.81 7.96 0.13
CA PRO A 75 -8.80 8.94 -0.33
C PRO A 75 -9.07 8.88 -1.83
N TYR A 76 -8.03 8.67 -2.65
CA TYR A 76 -8.17 8.53 -4.09
C TYR A 76 -8.84 7.20 -4.47
N LEU A 77 -8.40 6.08 -3.87
CA LEU A 77 -8.92 4.74 -4.17
C LEU A 77 -10.39 4.59 -3.78
N LEU A 78 -10.80 5.17 -2.66
CA LEU A 78 -12.18 5.20 -2.17
C LEU A 78 -13.02 6.29 -2.84
N SER A 79 -12.45 7.09 -3.75
CA SER A 79 -13.13 8.17 -4.46
C SER A 79 -13.82 9.17 -3.51
N MET A 80 -13.15 9.50 -2.41
CA MET A 80 -13.63 10.48 -1.43
C MET A 80 -13.66 11.90 -2.02
N LYS A 81 -14.59 12.72 -1.54
CA LYS A 81 -14.71 14.13 -1.95
C LYS A 81 -13.64 14.94 -1.23
N PHE A 82 -12.57 15.30 -1.94
CA PHE A 82 -11.48 16.15 -1.46
C PHE A 82 -11.17 17.27 -2.46
N SER A 83 -10.39 18.27 -2.02
CA SER A 83 -9.87 19.30 -2.91
C SER A 83 -9.04 18.70 -4.05
N ALA A 84 -9.01 19.38 -5.21
CA ALA A 84 -8.29 18.89 -6.38
C ALA A 84 -6.80 18.60 -6.10
N ALA A 85 -6.16 19.43 -5.27
CA ALA A 85 -4.77 19.25 -4.85
C ALA A 85 -4.58 17.99 -3.99
N SER A 86 -5.39 17.80 -2.95
CA SER A 86 -5.33 16.61 -2.09
C SER A 86 -5.59 15.32 -2.88
N ARG A 87 -6.50 15.37 -3.85
CA ARG A 87 -6.76 14.24 -4.76
C ARG A 87 -5.56 13.89 -5.64
N GLN A 88 -4.79 14.89 -6.10
CA GLN A 88 -3.57 14.64 -6.87
C GLN A 88 -2.48 14.02 -6.01
N ILE A 89 -2.27 14.51 -4.79
CA ILE A 89 -1.29 13.94 -3.85
C ILE A 89 -1.66 12.48 -3.54
N SER A 90 -2.93 12.21 -3.25
CA SER A 90 -3.42 10.85 -3.01
C SER A 90 -3.25 9.94 -4.23
N ARG A 91 -3.48 10.46 -5.45
CA ARG A 91 -3.19 9.73 -6.69
C ARG A 91 -1.71 9.39 -6.86
N LEU A 92 -0.80 10.29 -6.48
CA LEU A 92 0.63 10.03 -6.52
C LEU A 92 1.02 8.95 -5.50
N ALA A 93 0.43 8.98 -4.30
CA ALA A 93 0.66 7.95 -3.29
C ALA A 93 0.23 6.55 -3.76
N VAL A 94 -0.85 6.43 -4.55
CA VAL A 94 -1.26 5.15 -5.15
C VAL A 94 -0.14 4.49 -5.96
N PHE A 95 0.70 5.27 -6.63
CA PHE A 95 1.88 4.77 -7.34
C PHE A 95 3.12 4.68 -6.47
N ALA A 96 3.30 5.60 -5.53
CA ALA A 96 4.48 5.63 -4.66
C ALA A 96 4.58 4.36 -3.80
N VAL A 97 3.45 3.86 -3.28
CA VAL A 97 3.40 2.61 -2.48
C VAL A 97 4.03 1.42 -3.20
N PRO A 98 3.56 0.99 -4.39
CA PRO A 98 4.11 -0.18 -5.05
C PRO A 98 5.52 0.04 -5.60
N ILE A 99 5.88 1.28 -5.96
CA ILE A 99 7.26 1.61 -6.36
C ILE A 99 8.20 1.42 -5.17
N LEU A 100 7.83 1.93 -4.00
CA LEU A 100 8.63 1.78 -2.79
C LEU A 100 8.73 0.31 -2.38
N TRP A 101 7.62 -0.42 -2.42
CA TRP A 101 7.61 -1.87 -2.18
C TRP A 101 8.49 -2.64 -3.16
N LEU A 102 8.52 -2.25 -4.45
CA LEU A 102 9.43 -2.86 -5.43
C LEU A 102 10.90 -2.61 -5.07
N LEU A 103 11.24 -1.39 -4.68
CA LEU A 103 12.60 -1.05 -4.24
C LEU A 103 12.99 -1.85 -3.00
N VAL A 104 12.13 -1.89 -1.99
CA VAL A 104 12.32 -2.71 -0.79
C VAL A 104 12.51 -4.18 -1.15
N ALA A 105 11.65 -4.73 -1.99
CA ALA A 105 11.72 -6.14 -2.40
C ALA A 105 13.00 -6.48 -3.16
N ILE A 106 13.46 -5.61 -4.05
CA ILE A 106 14.70 -5.84 -4.80
C ILE A 106 15.91 -5.75 -3.87
N VAL A 107 15.99 -4.70 -3.05
CA VAL A 107 17.11 -4.50 -2.12
C VAL A 107 17.17 -5.62 -1.09
N SER A 108 16.02 -5.98 -0.49
CA SER A 108 15.97 -7.05 0.50
C SER A 108 16.39 -8.40 -0.08
N ASN A 109 16.07 -8.71 -1.34
CA ASN A 109 16.50 -9.97 -1.96
C ASN A 109 17.98 -9.98 -2.36
N ILE A 110 18.61 -8.83 -2.57
CA ILE A 110 20.02 -8.73 -2.97
C ILE A 110 20.94 -8.64 -1.75
N VAL A 111 20.53 -7.90 -0.72
CA VAL A 111 21.40 -7.50 0.40
C VAL A 111 21.05 -8.25 1.70
N ALA A 112 19.77 -8.52 1.95
CA ALA A 112 19.37 -9.19 3.18
C ALA A 112 19.58 -10.71 3.08
N SER A 113 19.67 -11.36 4.25
CA SER A 113 19.76 -12.83 4.30
C SER A 113 18.41 -13.46 3.96
N ASP A 114 18.44 -14.59 3.25
CA ASP A 114 17.24 -15.37 2.94
C ASP A 114 16.48 -15.78 4.20
N GLY A 115 15.14 -15.70 4.16
CA GLY A 115 14.28 -16.16 5.27
C GLY A 115 13.93 -15.11 6.33
N ILE A 116 14.44 -13.88 6.24
CA ILE A 116 14.05 -12.77 7.12
C ILE A 116 12.60 -12.33 6.83
N ASN A 117 11.93 -11.69 7.79
CA ASN A 117 10.60 -11.12 7.59
C ASN A 117 10.62 -10.04 6.47
N SER A 118 9.68 -10.13 5.52
CA SER A 118 9.53 -9.22 4.38
C SER A 118 8.84 -7.91 4.76
N GLY A 119 8.25 -7.85 5.96
CA GLY A 119 7.57 -6.68 6.52
C GLY A 119 6.33 -6.20 5.79
N LEU A 120 5.81 -6.98 4.82
CA LEU A 120 4.61 -6.63 4.05
C LEU A 120 3.40 -6.34 4.95
N LEU A 121 3.28 -7.16 6.00
CA LEU A 121 2.25 -7.08 7.04
C LEU A 121 2.84 -6.68 8.39
N GLY A 122 3.95 -5.94 8.38
CA GLY A 122 4.71 -5.58 9.58
C GLY A 122 5.36 -6.77 10.28
N ALA A 123 5.57 -6.64 11.59
CA ALA A 123 5.95 -7.75 12.46
C ALA A 123 4.73 -8.58 12.91
N THR A 124 3.51 -8.07 12.71
CA THR A 124 2.25 -8.75 13.08
C THR A 124 2.10 -10.11 12.43
N ILE A 125 2.33 -10.20 11.11
CA ILE A 125 2.32 -11.46 10.37
C ILE A 125 3.67 -11.59 9.66
N PRO A 126 4.62 -12.37 10.21
CA PRO A 126 5.91 -12.56 9.59
C PRO A 126 5.72 -13.27 8.26
N THR A 127 6.16 -12.61 7.20
CA THR A 127 6.09 -13.12 5.83
C THR A 127 7.52 -13.37 5.37
N MET A 128 7.81 -14.53 4.81
CA MET A 128 9.18 -14.85 4.44
C MET A 128 9.64 -13.97 3.28
N ASN A 129 10.76 -13.28 3.40
CA ASN A 129 11.33 -12.50 2.31
C ASN A 129 11.74 -13.42 1.16
N GLY A 130 11.51 -12.96 -0.08
CA GLY A 130 11.84 -13.71 -1.28
C GLY A 130 11.35 -13.04 -2.56
N TRP A 131 11.65 -13.64 -3.71
CA TRP A 131 11.32 -13.09 -5.04
C TRP A 131 9.81 -12.96 -5.30
N TRP A 132 8.98 -13.70 -4.55
CA TRP A 132 7.53 -13.54 -4.61
C TRP A 132 7.10 -12.11 -4.23
N LEU A 133 7.85 -11.42 -3.37
CA LEU A 133 7.57 -10.04 -2.98
C LEU A 133 7.77 -9.08 -4.16
N VAL A 134 8.80 -9.32 -4.99
CA VAL A 134 9.02 -8.54 -6.23
C VAL A 134 7.86 -8.76 -7.20
N ALA A 135 7.40 -10.01 -7.36
CA ALA A 135 6.25 -10.32 -8.20
C ALA A 135 4.96 -9.66 -7.66
N PHE A 136 4.74 -9.74 -6.35
CA PHE A 136 3.60 -9.10 -5.68
C PHE A 136 3.61 -7.58 -5.84
N ALA A 137 4.74 -6.92 -5.58
CA ALA A 137 4.89 -5.47 -5.73
C ALA A 137 4.73 -5.04 -7.20
N SER A 138 5.18 -5.86 -8.16
CA SER A 138 4.95 -5.64 -9.60
C SER A 138 3.47 -5.69 -9.96
N LEU A 139 2.74 -6.69 -9.42
CA LEU A 139 1.30 -6.83 -9.62
C LEU A 139 0.51 -5.69 -8.94
N LEU A 140 0.96 -5.24 -7.76
CA LEU A 140 0.41 -4.06 -7.12
C LEU A 140 0.61 -2.81 -7.97
N LEU A 141 1.81 -2.61 -8.54
CA LEU A 141 2.08 -1.50 -9.44
C LEU A 141 1.16 -1.54 -10.66
N TRP A 142 1.00 -2.70 -11.27
CA TRP A 142 0.09 -2.88 -12.41
C TRP A 142 -1.36 -2.57 -12.02
N SER A 143 -1.81 -3.05 -10.86
CA SER A 143 -3.15 -2.78 -10.32
C SER A 143 -3.36 -1.28 -10.08
N ALA A 144 -2.37 -0.59 -9.55
CA ALA A 144 -2.39 0.87 -9.38
C ALA A 144 -2.52 1.59 -10.73
N VAL A 145 -1.78 1.16 -11.77
CA VAL A 145 -1.90 1.70 -13.13
C VAL A 145 -3.31 1.50 -13.69
N LEU A 146 -3.88 0.30 -13.59
CA LEU A 146 -5.23 0.02 -14.08
C LEU A 146 -6.28 0.87 -13.36
N VAL A 147 -6.25 0.88 -12.03
CA VAL A 147 -7.19 1.63 -11.20
C VAL A 147 -7.15 3.12 -11.51
N VAL A 148 -5.96 3.71 -11.63
CA VAL A 148 -5.81 5.14 -11.95
C VAL A 148 -6.26 5.48 -13.38
N ARG A 149 -6.11 4.56 -14.34
CA ARG A 149 -6.55 4.77 -15.73
C ARG A 149 -8.06 4.67 -15.87
N GLU A 150 -8.69 3.78 -15.12
CA GLU A 150 -10.10 3.43 -15.26
C GLU A 150 -11.02 4.20 -14.30
N LEU A 151 -10.50 4.70 -13.17
CA LEU A 151 -11.31 5.48 -12.22
C LEU A 151 -11.79 6.77 -12.88
N PRO A 152 -13.11 6.94 -13.05
CA PRO A 152 -13.65 8.15 -13.64
C PRO A 152 -13.40 9.34 -12.73
N LYS A 153 -13.08 10.49 -13.33
CA LYS A 153 -13.01 11.75 -12.60
C LYS A 153 -14.42 12.12 -12.14
N ARG A 154 -14.77 11.84 -10.88
CA ARG A 154 -15.87 12.54 -10.21
C ARG A 154 -15.63 14.04 -10.31
N LYS A 155 -16.55 14.74 -10.97
CA LYS A 155 -16.61 16.20 -11.04
C LYS A 155 -16.96 16.76 -9.66
#